data_AF-A0A0D3KPK3-F1
#
_entry.id   AF-A0A0D3KPK3-F1
#
_cell.length_a   1.000
_cell.length_b   1.000
_cell.length_c   1.000
_cell.angle_alpha   90.00
_cell.angle_beta   90.00
_cell.angle_gamma   90.00
#
_symmetry.space_group_name_H-M   'P 1'
#
loop_
_entity.id
_entity.type
_entity.pdbx_description
1 polymer ?
#
loop_
_entity_poly.entity_id
_entity_poly.type
_entity_poly.pdbx_seq_one_letter_code
_entity_poly.pdbx_strand_id
1 'polypeptide(L)'
;MLWDKRKGQAQGGHTHDTSLSLFDRIKPYLYYRTARHVRVDIWQVGLTNRILQTGIIVAFIATVITSNSWAASERPLGVVNAWEDGGRYGFAPTLNRSSEYYSYCASPDHNYVYSSNYEYIMPECRNLQPEEIVTKGIGSISFTTSIIETYEYSWECGNQSAATRAKEASCGGAVVDRTNAGRQCSCATSQTYYVKGVEELQVAFEHSYFTSGSSRIDLSGVSNHKSCADTQGDKTCAEHPLSTTITYPNGTERTFQAAGDRLMRLRDHSD
;
A
#
# COMPACT_ATOMS: atom_id res chain seq x y z
N MET A 1 8.19 70.92 -41.86
CA MET A 1 7.41 72.14 -41.56
C MET A 1 7.49 72.33 -40.05
N LEU A 2 8.32 73.23 -39.52
CA LEU A 2 8.11 74.70 -39.42
C LEU A 2 6.72 74.97 -38.79
N TRP A 3 6.56 75.56 -37.60
CA TRP A 3 7.25 76.74 -37.08
C TRP A 3 7.20 76.85 -35.54
N ASP A 4 8.30 77.39 -35.03
CA ASP A 4 8.56 77.98 -33.72
C ASP A 4 8.02 79.44 -33.66
N LYS A 5 7.59 79.93 -32.49
CA LYS A 5 7.91 81.29 -31.95
C LYS A 5 7.06 81.74 -30.74
N ARG A 6 7.74 81.92 -29.60
CA ARG A 6 7.99 83.20 -28.85
C ARG A 6 8.31 82.85 -27.38
N LYS A 7 9.58 82.88 -26.97
CA LYS A 7 10.39 84.02 -26.46
C LYS A 7 9.76 84.82 -25.30
N GLY A 8 10.42 84.74 -24.14
CA GLY A 8 10.40 85.71 -23.05
C GLY A 8 11.51 85.39 -22.04
N GLN A 9 12.58 86.19 -22.03
CA GLN A 9 13.74 86.12 -21.13
C GLN A 9 13.40 86.47 -19.67
N ALA A 10 14.11 85.88 -18.72
CA ALA A 10 14.79 86.61 -17.64
C ALA A 10 15.87 85.73 -16.98
N GLN A 11 17.09 86.25 -16.92
CA GLN A 11 18.20 85.71 -16.13
C GLN A 11 17.94 85.94 -14.64
N GLY A 12 18.31 84.98 -13.78
CA GLY A 12 18.34 85.14 -12.33
C GLY A 12 19.04 83.93 -11.71
N GLY A 13 20.17 84.18 -11.04
CA GLY A 13 21.10 83.16 -10.57
C GLY A 13 20.68 82.41 -9.30
N HIS A 14 21.70 81.73 -8.76
CA HIS A 14 21.76 80.96 -7.52
C HIS A 14 21.26 79.51 -7.55
N THR A 15 22.24 78.61 -7.64
CA THR A 15 22.24 77.30 -7.02
C THR A 15 21.66 77.36 -5.60
N HIS A 16 20.49 76.76 -5.42
CA HIS A 16 19.99 76.33 -4.11
C HIS A 16 19.29 74.99 -4.29
N ASP A 17 19.74 74.00 -3.52
CA ASP A 17 19.14 72.70 -3.34
C ASP A 17 17.61 72.79 -3.23
N THR A 18 16.91 72.38 -4.28
CA THR A 18 15.52 71.94 -4.14
C THR A 18 15.58 70.47 -3.75
N SER A 19 15.78 70.24 -2.45
CA SER A 19 15.43 68.96 -1.85
C SER A 19 13.96 68.70 -2.17
N LEU A 20 13.71 67.87 -3.18
CA LEU A 20 12.39 67.31 -3.46
C LEU A 20 11.86 66.80 -2.13
N SER A 21 10.77 67.40 -1.64
CA SER A 21 10.20 67.01 -0.37
C SER A 21 9.93 65.50 -0.41
N LEU A 22 10.12 64.83 0.71
CA LEU A 22 9.83 63.39 0.81
C LEU A 22 8.40 63.09 0.34
N PHE A 23 7.49 64.07 0.49
CA PHE A 23 6.14 64.08 -0.05
C PHE A 23 6.08 64.01 -1.58
N ASP A 24 6.90 64.78 -2.31
CA ASP A 24 6.93 64.74 -3.78
C ASP A 24 7.49 63.41 -4.32
N ARG A 25 8.36 62.75 -3.54
CA ARG A 25 8.87 61.40 -3.85
C ARG A 25 7.84 60.28 -3.61
N ILE A 26 6.96 60.44 -2.62
CA ILE A 26 5.94 59.42 -2.26
C ILE A 26 4.63 59.62 -3.04
N LYS A 27 4.31 60.85 -3.46
CA LYS A 27 3.14 61.21 -4.27
C LYS A 27 2.80 60.24 -5.41
N PRO A 28 3.76 59.74 -6.23
CA PRO A 28 3.45 58.77 -7.29
C PRO A 28 2.93 57.41 -6.79
N TYR A 29 3.28 57.00 -5.57
CA TYR A 29 2.81 55.75 -4.94
C TYR A 29 1.45 55.92 -4.24
N LEU A 30 0.95 57.16 -4.12
CA LEU A 30 -0.34 57.48 -3.52
C LEU A 30 -1.45 57.70 -4.57
N TYR A 31 -1.16 57.52 -5.87
CA TYR A 31 -2.20 57.57 -6.90
C TYR A 31 -2.94 56.25 -7.00
N TYR A 32 -4.23 56.28 -6.66
CA TYR A 32 -5.16 55.20 -6.96
C TYR A 32 -5.83 55.48 -8.30
N ARG A 33 -5.71 54.54 -9.25
CA ARG A 33 -6.40 54.60 -10.54
C ARG A 33 -7.64 53.71 -10.48
N THR A 34 -8.78 54.26 -10.86
CA THR A 34 -10.03 53.51 -11.05
C THR A 34 -10.38 53.40 -12.53
N ALA A 35 -11.04 52.31 -12.89
CA ALA A 35 -11.63 52.20 -14.22
C ALA A 35 -12.78 53.21 -14.37
N ARG A 36 -12.85 53.87 -15.53
CA ARG A 36 -14.03 54.67 -15.88
C ARG A 36 -15.15 53.72 -16.24
N HIS A 37 -16.26 53.78 -15.50
CA HIS A 37 -17.44 52.95 -15.75
C HIS A 37 -18.53 53.76 -16.44
N VAL A 38 -19.22 53.13 -17.39
CA VAL A 38 -20.45 53.66 -17.99
C VAL A 38 -21.61 52.83 -17.45
N ARG A 39 -22.65 53.50 -16.95
CA ARG A 39 -23.86 52.85 -16.45
C ARG A 39 -24.80 52.58 -17.61
N VAL A 40 -25.21 51.32 -17.75
CA VAL A 40 -26.21 50.88 -18.74
C VAL A 40 -27.48 50.50 -17.99
N ASP A 41 -28.53 51.33 -18.10
CA ASP A 41 -29.80 51.13 -17.40
C ASP A 41 -30.79 50.32 -18.25
N ILE A 42 -30.49 49.04 -18.43
CA ILE A 42 -31.35 48.09 -19.16
C ILE A 42 -31.67 46.91 -18.25
N TRP A 43 -32.95 46.68 -17.96
CA TRP A 43 -33.38 45.70 -16.95
C TRP A 43 -33.00 44.26 -17.32
N GLN A 44 -33.00 43.90 -18.61
CA GLN A 44 -32.62 42.58 -19.10
C GLN A 44 -31.15 42.28 -18.79
N VAL A 45 -30.28 43.28 -18.98
CA VAL A 45 -28.83 43.15 -18.69
C VAL A 45 -28.60 43.00 -17.19
N GLY A 46 -29.33 43.79 -16.38
CA GLY A 46 -29.29 43.70 -14.93
C GLY A 46 -29.76 42.33 -14.41
N LEU A 47 -30.88 41.82 -14.92
CA LEU A 47 -31.43 40.53 -14.53
C LEU A 47 -30.49 39.38 -14.90
N THR A 48 -29.98 39.36 -16.13
CA THR A 48 -29.03 38.35 -16.58
C THR A 48 -27.76 38.35 -15.72
N ASN A 49 -27.21 39.53 -15.42
CA ASN A 49 -26.05 39.65 -14.54
C ASN A 49 -26.34 39.11 -13.12
N ARG A 50 -27.52 39.37 -12.56
CA ARG A 50 -27.90 38.83 -11.25
C ARG A 50 -28.09 37.32 -11.27
N ILE A 51 -28.74 36.76 -12.30
CA ILE A 51 -28.88 35.31 -12.46
C ILE A 51 -27.51 34.64 -12.56
N LEU A 52 -26.59 35.19 -13.36
CA LEU A 52 -25.24 34.66 -13.50
C LEU A 52 -24.45 34.72 -12.17
N GLN A 53 -24.51 35.86 -11.47
CA GLN A 53 -23.88 35.99 -10.15
C GLN A 53 -24.42 34.97 -9.15
N THR A 54 -25.75 34.80 -9.08
CA THR A 54 -26.38 33.79 -8.22
C THR A 54 -25.97 32.38 -8.64
N GLY A 55 -25.95 32.07 -9.93
CA GLY A 55 -25.50 30.77 -10.43
C GLY A 55 -24.06 30.44 -10.06
N ILE A 56 -23.15 31.42 -10.16
CA ILE A 56 -21.75 31.25 -9.74
C ILE A 56 -21.66 31.00 -8.23
N ILE A 57 -22.40 31.75 -7.42
CA ILE A 57 -22.39 31.58 -5.96
C ILE A 57 -22.92 30.19 -5.58
N VAL A 58 -24.02 29.74 -6.18
CA VAL A 58 -24.59 28.41 -5.93
C VAL A 58 -23.62 27.31 -6.35
N ALA A 59 -23.00 27.42 -7.52
CA ALA A 59 -22.02 26.45 -7.99
C ALA A 59 -20.78 26.40 -7.08
N PHE A 60 -20.31 27.56 -6.59
CA PHE A 60 -19.20 27.63 -5.65
C PHE A 60 -19.55 26.97 -4.32
N ILE A 61 -20.71 27.28 -3.74
CA ILE A 61 -21.18 26.66 -2.48
C ILE A 61 -21.33 25.14 -2.66
N ALA A 62 -21.95 24.70 -3.76
CA ALA A 62 -22.08 23.28 -4.07
C ALA A 62 -20.72 22.60 -4.12
N THR A 63 -19.75 23.21 -4.82
CA THR A 63 -18.38 22.68 -4.92
C THR A 63 -17.71 22.60 -3.55
N VAL A 64 -17.79 23.64 -2.73
CA VAL A 64 -17.19 23.67 -1.39
C VAL A 64 -17.76 22.57 -0.50
N ILE A 65 -19.08 22.32 -0.58
CA ILE A 65 -19.75 21.26 0.19
C ILE A 65 -19.37 19.87 -0.35
N THR A 66 -19.47 19.64 -1.66
CA THR A 66 -19.23 18.30 -2.23
C THR A 66 -17.77 17.87 -2.16
N SER A 67 -16.84 18.82 -2.23
CA SER A 67 -15.40 18.53 -2.16
C SER A 67 -14.82 18.67 -0.74
N ASN A 68 -15.62 19.11 0.23
CA ASN A 68 -15.14 19.48 1.57
C ASN A 68 -13.92 20.41 1.53
N SER A 69 -13.84 21.32 0.55
CA SER A 69 -12.66 22.18 0.36
C SER A 69 -12.43 23.18 1.51
N TRP A 70 -13.42 23.34 2.38
CA TRP A 70 -13.31 24.09 3.62
C TRP A 70 -12.53 23.34 4.71
N ALA A 71 -12.47 22.00 4.61
CA ALA A 71 -11.78 21.14 5.56
C ALA A 71 -10.33 20.93 5.14
N ALA A 72 -9.42 20.97 6.13
CA ALA A 72 -8.06 20.52 5.90
C ALA A 72 -8.06 18.99 5.73
N SER A 73 -7.58 18.51 4.59
CA SER A 73 -7.47 17.08 4.29
C SER A 73 -6.01 16.65 4.27
N GLU A 74 -5.70 15.57 4.96
CA GLU A 74 -4.42 14.90 4.88
C GLU A 74 -4.64 13.41 4.63
N ARG A 75 -3.72 12.77 3.90
CA ARG A 75 -3.73 11.31 3.78
C ARG A 75 -2.96 10.74 4.98
N PRO A 76 -3.62 10.00 5.89
CA PRO A 76 -2.92 9.40 7.00
C PRO A 76 -1.93 8.35 6.49
N LEU A 77 -0.80 8.24 7.17
CA LEU A 77 0.14 7.15 6.97
C LEU A 77 -0.34 5.97 7.82
N GLY A 78 -0.65 4.85 7.18
CA GLY A 78 -1.08 3.63 7.83
C GLY A 78 0.04 2.60 7.88
N VAL A 79 0.16 1.89 9.00
CA VAL A 79 1.03 0.71 9.14
C VAL A 79 0.18 -0.47 9.53
N VAL A 80 0.38 -1.60 8.85
CA VAL A 80 -0.26 -2.88 9.16
C VAL A 80 0.81 -3.90 9.47
N ASN A 81 0.64 -4.60 10.59
CA ASN A 81 1.49 -5.66 11.08
C ASN A 81 0.64 -6.93 11.23
N ALA A 82 0.78 -7.87 10.31
CA ALA A 82 0.16 -9.18 10.40
C ALA A 82 1.17 -10.25 10.88
N TRP A 83 0.68 -11.28 11.56
CA TRP A 83 1.46 -12.44 11.96
C TRP A 83 0.57 -13.68 12.02
N GLU A 84 1.20 -14.85 11.96
CA GLU A 84 0.52 -16.11 12.22
C GLU A 84 0.32 -16.25 13.73
N ASP A 85 -0.93 -16.50 14.14
CA ASP A 85 -1.30 -16.69 15.53
C ASP A 85 -1.59 -18.17 15.82
N GLY A 86 -1.15 -18.63 16.98
CA GLY A 86 -1.21 -20.03 17.39
C GLY A 86 0.13 -20.76 17.34
N GLY A 87 1.04 -20.37 16.44
CA GLY A 87 2.40 -20.89 16.34
C GLY A 87 2.46 -22.42 16.29
N ARG A 88 3.63 -22.97 16.66
CA ARG A 88 3.86 -24.42 16.71
C ARG A 88 2.88 -25.17 17.62
N TYR A 89 2.33 -24.55 18.67
CA TYR A 89 1.47 -25.22 19.66
C TYR A 89 0.01 -25.33 19.22
N GLY A 90 -0.52 -24.32 18.52
CA GLY A 90 -1.86 -24.36 17.92
C GLY A 90 -1.93 -25.25 16.68
N PHE A 91 -0.80 -25.39 15.96
CA PHE A 91 -0.66 -26.20 14.75
C PHE A 91 -0.19 -27.64 14.99
N ALA A 92 0.41 -27.96 16.14
CA ALA A 92 0.82 -29.34 16.46
C ALA A 92 -0.32 -30.39 16.36
N PRO A 93 -1.57 -30.10 16.77
CA PRO A 93 -2.68 -31.03 16.62
C PRO A 93 -3.06 -31.31 15.16
N THR A 94 -2.91 -30.34 14.25
CA THR A 94 -3.23 -30.50 12.83
C THR A 94 -2.17 -31.32 12.10
N LEU A 95 -0.91 -31.23 12.53
CA LEU A 95 0.18 -32.09 12.06
C LEU A 95 -0.04 -33.58 12.38
N ASN A 96 -0.68 -33.87 13.51
CA ASN A 96 -0.95 -35.24 13.99
C ASN A 96 -2.19 -35.90 13.35
N ARG A 97 -3.03 -35.18 12.61
CA ARG A 97 -4.17 -35.78 11.90
C ARG A 97 -3.70 -36.71 10.78
N SER A 98 -4.46 -37.72 10.40
CA SER A 98 -4.11 -38.54 9.23
C SER A 98 -4.16 -37.69 7.95
N SER A 99 -3.42 -38.08 6.91
CA SER A 99 -3.53 -37.48 5.58
C SER A 99 -4.95 -37.62 5.02
N GLU A 100 -5.66 -38.70 5.37
CA GLU A 100 -7.06 -38.96 5.00
C GLU A 100 -8.06 -37.92 5.52
N TYR A 101 -7.68 -37.16 6.57
CA TYR A 101 -8.53 -36.08 7.07
C TYR A 101 -8.66 -34.94 6.05
N TYR A 102 -7.64 -34.73 5.21
CA TYR A 102 -7.59 -33.66 4.24
C TYR A 102 -7.82 -34.23 2.84
N SER A 103 -8.94 -33.86 2.22
CA SER A 103 -9.38 -34.43 0.93
C SER A 103 -8.43 -34.15 -0.24
N TYR A 104 -7.55 -33.16 -0.11
CA TYR A 104 -6.57 -32.78 -1.12
C TYR A 104 -5.29 -33.62 -1.10
N CYS A 105 -5.07 -34.41 -0.05
CA CYS A 105 -3.85 -35.22 0.08
C CYS A 105 -3.92 -36.49 -0.79
N ALA A 106 -2.95 -36.67 -1.69
CA ALA A 106 -2.84 -37.85 -2.56
C ALA A 106 -4.14 -38.17 -3.34
N SER A 107 -4.89 -37.13 -3.70
CA SER A 107 -6.19 -37.24 -4.37
C SER A 107 -6.10 -36.80 -5.83
N PRO A 108 -6.63 -37.58 -6.79
CA PRO A 108 -6.68 -37.17 -8.19
C PRO A 108 -7.63 -35.99 -8.43
N ASP A 109 -8.60 -35.77 -7.54
CA ASP A 109 -9.59 -34.69 -7.66
C ASP A 109 -8.97 -33.30 -7.46
N HIS A 110 -7.76 -33.24 -6.89
CA HIS A 110 -7.03 -32.02 -6.59
C HIS A 110 -5.78 -31.88 -7.47
N ASN A 111 -5.75 -32.57 -8.61
CA ASN A 111 -4.69 -32.39 -9.59
C ASN A 111 -4.75 -30.98 -10.17
N TYR A 112 -3.60 -30.30 -10.18
CA TYR A 112 -3.47 -28.97 -10.77
C TYR A 112 -2.38 -29.00 -11.82
N VAL A 113 -2.67 -28.53 -13.03
CA VAL A 113 -1.69 -28.45 -14.12
C VAL A 113 -1.75 -27.06 -14.70
N TYR A 114 -0.74 -26.24 -14.40
CA TYR A 114 -0.62 -24.91 -14.98
C TYR A 114 0.27 -24.95 -16.24
N SER A 115 1.40 -25.65 -16.17
CA SER A 115 2.31 -25.86 -17.30
C SER A 115 3.16 -27.12 -17.07
N SER A 116 3.99 -27.49 -18.03
CA SER A 116 4.90 -28.66 -17.92
C SER A 116 5.85 -28.60 -16.72
N ASN A 117 6.07 -27.41 -16.15
CA ASN A 117 6.97 -27.21 -15.01
C ASN A 117 6.20 -27.04 -13.68
N TYR A 118 4.87 -26.93 -13.75
CA TYR A 118 3.98 -26.69 -12.62
C TYR A 118 2.80 -27.65 -12.71
N GLU A 119 3.15 -28.93 -12.59
CA GLU A 119 2.23 -30.06 -12.60
C GLU A 119 2.19 -30.69 -11.20
N TYR A 120 0.98 -30.82 -10.66
CA TYR A 120 0.69 -31.28 -9.31
C TYR A 120 -0.22 -32.49 -9.47
N ILE A 121 0.36 -33.67 -9.76
CA ILE A 121 -0.39 -34.92 -9.94
C ILE A 121 -0.34 -35.72 -8.65
N MET A 122 -1.50 -35.87 -8.00
CA MET A 122 -1.71 -36.58 -6.74
C MET A 122 -0.60 -36.31 -5.70
N PRO A 123 -0.26 -35.03 -5.44
CA PRO A 123 0.80 -34.73 -4.51
C PRO A 123 0.44 -35.22 -3.10
N GLU A 124 1.41 -35.83 -2.45
CA GLU A 124 1.27 -36.23 -1.05
C GLU A 124 1.32 -34.99 -0.14
N CYS A 125 0.70 -35.10 1.03
CA CYS A 125 0.78 -34.05 2.03
C CYS A 125 1.98 -34.24 2.93
N ARG A 126 2.72 -33.16 3.14
CA ARG A 126 3.85 -33.12 4.06
C ARG A 126 3.55 -32.26 5.27
N ASN A 127 4.00 -32.74 6.42
CA ASN A 127 4.05 -31.98 7.65
C ASN A 127 5.23 -31.01 7.59
N LEU A 128 4.95 -29.72 7.63
CA LEU A 128 5.97 -28.66 7.72
C LEU A 128 5.72 -27.82 8.98
N GLN A 129 6.77 -27.23 9.52
CA GLN A 129 6.62 -26.31 10.65
C GLN A 129 6.02 -24.97 10.17
N PRO A 130 5.24 -24.26 11.01
CA PRO A 130 4.71 -22.94 10.69
C PRO A 130 5.79 -21.98 10.15
N GLU A 131 7.00 -22.05 10.70
CA GLU A 131 8.12 -21.21 10.31
C GLU A 131 8.66 -21.50 8.89
N GLU A 132 8.35 -22.68 8.32
CA GLU A 132 8.74 -23.06 6.95
C GLU A 132 7.69 -22.64 5.91
N ILE A 133 6.45 -22.36 6.36
CA ILE A 133 5.30 -22.12 5.49
C ILE A 133 4.84 -20.66 5.53
N VAL A 134 5.13 -19.94 6.61
CA VAL A 134 4.76 -18.53 6.77
C VAL A 134 5.89 -17.62 6.35
N THR A 135 5.63 -16.75 5.37
CA THR A 135 6.53 -15.66 5.01
C THR A 135 5.88 -14.32 5.36
N LYS A 136 6.55 -13.55 6.23
CA LYS A 136 6.10 -12.21 6.61
C LYS A 136 6.77 -11.14 5.75
N GLY A 137 5.96 -10.33 5.08
CA GLY A 137 6.38 -9.16 4.31
C GLY A 137 5.93 -7.86 4.97
N ILE A 138 6.30 -6.74 4.35
CA ILE A 138 5.78 -5.43 4.74
C ILE A 138 4.33 -5.33 4.26
N GLY A 139 3.38 -5.16 5.18
CA GLY A 139 1.95 -5.07 4.87
C GLY A 139 1.33 -6.34 4.29
N SER A 140 2.02 -7.48 4.37
CA SER A 140 1.56 -8.76 3.80
C SER A 140 2.07 -9.95 4.60
N ILE A 141 1.30 -11.03 4.59
CA ILE A 141 1.67 -12.34 5.10
C ILE A 141 1.28 -13.35 4.03
N SER A 142 2.19 -14.25 3.71
CA SER A 142 2.01 -15.28 2.69
C SER A 142 2.15 -16.66 3.31
N PHE A 143 1.27 -17.56 2.89
CA PHE A 143 1.26 -18.95 3.33
C PHE A 143 1.56 -19.86 2.14
N THR A 144 2.60 -20.67 2.26
CA THR A 144 2.94 -21.67 1.25
C THR A 144 1.95 -22.84 1.35
N THR A 145 1.20 -23.09 0.28
CA THR A 145 0.20 -24.17 0.20
C THR A 145 0.75 -25.41 -0.53
N SER A 146 1.73 -25.21 -1.41
CA SER A 146 2.36 -26.26 -2.20
C SER A 146 3.84 -26.00 -2.38
N ILE A 147 4.65 -27.07 -2.40
CA ILE A 147 6.10 -27.00 -2.61
C ILE A 147 6.50 -27.98 -3.70
N ILE A 148 7.34 -27.53 -4.62
CA ILE A 148 8.05 -28.41 -5.56
C ILE A 148 9.51 -28.44 -5.10
N GLU A 149 9.94 -29.56 -4.55
CA GLU A 149 11.34 -29.78 -4.20
C GLU A 149 12.04 -30.43 -5.38
N THR A 150 13.16 -29.86 -5.82
CA THR A 150 14.00 -30.46 -6.85
C THR A 150 15.33 -30.86 -6.25
N TYR A 151 15.62 -32.15 -6.29
CA TYR A 151 16.89 -32.73 -5.86
C TYR A 151 17.78 -32.90 -7.07
N GLU A 152 18.86 -32.11 -7.12
CA GLU A 152 19.89 -32.24 -8.15
C GLU A 152 21.05 -33.08 -7.62
N TYR A 153 21.33 -34.18 -8.31
CA TYR A 153 22.47 -35.05 -8.03
C TYR A 153 23.52 -34.84 -9.11
N SER A 154 24.77 -34.69 -8.70
CA SER A 154 25.90 -34.59 -9.62
C SER A 154 27.08 -35.48 -9.18
N TRP A 155 27.78 -36.00 -10.18
CA TRP A 155 28.94 -36.88 -10.02
C TRP A 155 29.85 -36.83 -11.25
N GLU A 156 31.03 -37.44 -11.14
CA GLU A 156 31.95 -37.59 -12.27
C GLU A 156 31.51 -38.73 -13.19
N CYS A 157 31.39 -38.46 -14.48
CA CYS A 157 30.98 -39.46 -15.47
C CYS A 157 31.99 -40.62 -15.53
N GLY A 158 31.50 -41.86 -15.50
CA GLY A 158 32.33 -43.08 -15.54
C GLY A 158 32.86 -43.55 -14.18
N ASN A 159 32.66 -42.78 -13.11
CA ASN A 159 32.99 -43.21 -11.75
C ASN A 159 31.98 -44.27 -11.26
N GLN A 160 32.47 -45.46 -10.89
CA GLN A 160 31.61 -46.57 -10.42
C GLN A 160 31.60 -46.76 -8.90
N SER A 161 31.97 -45.73 -8.14
CA SER A 161 31.89 -45.77 -6.68
C SER A 161 30.46 -46.11 -6.21
N ALA A 162 30.35 -46.71 -5.03
CA ALA A 162 29.05 -47.02 -4.44
C ALA A 162 28.18 -45.75 -4.25
N ALA A 163 28.80 -44.62 -3.92
CA ALA A 163 28.13 -43.33 -3.79
C ALA A 163 27.59 -42.82 -5.14
N THR A 164 28.33 -43.00 -6.22
CA THR A 164 27.86 -42.65 -7.57
C THR A 164 26.67 -43.50 -7.99
N ARG A 165 26.75 -44.83 -7.77
CA ARG A 165 25.64 -45.74 -8.07
C ARG A 165 24.38 -45.44 -7.26
N ALA A 166 24.52 -45.01 -6.00
CA ALA A 166 23.39 -44.57 -5.18
C ALA A 166 22.72 -43.29 -5.72
N LYS A 167 23.51 -42.31 -6.17
CA LYS A 167 23.00 -41.08 -6.80
C LYS A 167 22.30 -41.39 -8.13
N GLU A 168 22.90 -42.22 -8.97
CA GLU A 168 22.33 -42.65 -10.24
C GLU A 168 21.02 -43.43 -10.05
N ALA A 169 20.96 -44.32 -9.06
CA ALA A 169 19.74 -45.04 -8.70
C ALA A 169 18.63 -44.11 -8.20
N SER A 170 18.98 -43.02 -7.50
CA SER A 170 18.00 -42.02 -7.03
C SER A 170 17.29 -41.29 -8.18
N CYS A 171 17.87 -41.33 -9.38
CA CYS A 171 17.30 -40.79 -10.62
C CYS A 171 16.73 -41.87 -11.54
N GLY A 172 16.40 -43.06 -11.01
CA GLY A 172 15.86 -44.16 -11.81
C GLY A 172 16.86 -44.75 -12.81
N GLY A 173 18.17 -44.52 -12.62
CA GLY A 173 19.22 -45.03 -13.49
C GLY A 173 19.47 -44.20 -14.76
N ALA A 174 18.89 -43.00 -14.87
CA ALA A 174 19.06 -42.14 -16.04
C ALA A 174 20.05 -40.99 -15.76
N VAL A 175 21.00 -40.78 -16.68
CA VAL A 175 21.80 -39.56 -16.78
C VAL A 175 21.07 -38.60 -17.71
N VAL A 176 20.67 -37.45 -17.18
CA VAL A 176 19.85 -36.49 -17.93
C VAL A 176 20.74 -35.44 -18.60
N ASP A 177 21.87 -35.07 -17.98
CA ASP A 177 22.77 -34.07 -18.53
C ASP A 177 24.26 -34.42 -18.34
N ARG A 178 25.08 -34.02 -19.31
CA ARG A 178 26.53 -34.20 -19.35
C ARG A 178 27.20 -32.85 -19.58
N THR A 179 27.71 -32.25 -18.52
CA THR A 179 28.38 -30.96 -18.55
C THR A 179 29.90 -31.14 -18.50
N ASN A 180 30.65 -30.05 -18.71
CA ASN A 180 32.13 -30.03 -18.67
C ASN A 180 32.78 -31.07 -19.61
N ALA A 181 32.45 -30.99 -20.90
CA ALA A 181 32.96 -31.90 -21.94
C ALA A 181 32.71 -33.39 -21.64
N GLY A 182 31.61 -33.70 -20.95
CA GLY A 182 31.21 -35.06 -20.61
C GLY A 182 31.92 -35.65 -19.38
N ARG A 183 32.58 -34.82 -18.56
CA ARG A 183 33.21 -35.25 -17.30
C ARG A 183 32.27 -35.21 -16.10
N GLN A 184 31.23 -34.40 -16.15
CA GLN A 184 30.26 -34.28 -15.06
C GLN A 184 28.89 -34.74 -15.53
N CYS A 185 28.33 -35.69 -14.79
CA CYS A 185 27.02 -36.27 -15.02
C CYS A 185 26.09 -35.74 -13.94
N SER A 186 24.88 -35.31 -14.33
CA SER A 186 23.85 -34.89 -13.39
C SER A 186 22.47 -35.40 -13.78
N CYS A 187 21.61 -35.42 -12.78
CA CYS A 187 20.18 -35.66 -12.92
C CYS A 187 19.44 -34.84 -11.87
N ALA A 188 18.21 -34.47 -12.19
CA ALA A 188 17.31 -33.81 -11.27
C ALA A 188 16.05 -34.67 -11.12
N THR A 189 15.60 -34.84 -9.89
CA THR A 189 14.28 -35.40 -9.59
C THR A 189 13.47 -34.34 -8.86
N SER A 190 12.22 -34.17 -9.26
CA SER A 190 11.32 -33.19 -8.66
C SER A 190 10.16 -33.92 -8.02
N GLN A 191 9.83 -33.51 -6.79
CA GLN A 191 8.68 -34.03 -6.06
C GLN A 191 7.84 -32.88 -5.55
N THR A 192 6.53 -33.01 -5.75
CA THR A 192 5.54 -32.01 -5.38
C THR A 192 4.80 -32.47 -4.13
N TYR A 193 4.65 -31.57 -3.17
CA TYR A 193 3.94 -31.82 -1.92
C TYR A 193 2.94 -30.69 -1.64
N TYR A 194 1.80 -31.06 -1.07
CA TYR A 194 0.92 -30.09 -0.42
C TYR A 194 1.28 -29.91 1.05
N VAL A 195 1.15 -28.66 1.51
CA VAL A 195 1.35 -28.32 2.91
C VAL A 195 0.10 -28.71 3.67
N LYS A 196 0.26 -29.61 4.63
CA LYS A 196 -0.86 -30.16 5.38
C LYS A 196 -1.43 -29.15 6.38
N GLY A 197 -2.75 -28.95 6.33
CA GLY A 197 -3.51 -28.20 7.32
C GLY A 197 -3.25 -26.70 7.33
N VAL A 198 -2.65 -26.14 6.28
CA VAL A 198 -2.36 -24.70 6.15
C VAL A 198 -3.63 -23.85 6.34
N GLU A 199 -4.78 -24.34 5.91
CA GLU A 199 -6.09 -23.72 6.09
C GLU A 199 -6.49 -23.58 7.57
N GLU A 200 -5.94 -24.42 8.45
CA GLU A 200 -6.25 -24.38 9.87
C GLU A 200 -5.47 -23.30 10.64
N LEU A 201 -4.51 -22.62 9.98
CA LEU A 201 -3.74 -21.52 10.56
C LEU A 201 -4.62 -20.29 10.80
N GLN A 202 -4.23 -19.53 11.81
CA GLN A 202 -4.87 -18.27 12.15
C GLN A 202 -3.93 -17.10 11.86
N VAL A 203 -4.50 -16.02 11.36
CA VAL A 203 -3.82 -14.75 11.12
C VAL A 203 -4.32 -13.76 12.16
N ALA A 204 -3.38 -13.19 12.90
CA ALA A 204 -3.61 -11.98 13.67
C ALA A 204 -3.04 -10.78 12.91
N PHE A 205 -3.66 -9.63 13.10
CA PHE A 205 -3.14 -8.40 12.54
C PHE A 205 -3.46 -7.20 13.44
N GLU A 206 -2.58 -6.22 13.35
CA GLU A 206 -2.72 -4.91 13.97
C GLU A 206 -2.46 -3.85 12.93
N HIS A 207 -3.21 -2.78 13.00
CA HIS A 207 -2.97 -1.59 12.21
C HIS A 207 -3.01 -0.34 13.07
N SER A 208 -2.27 0.67 12.60
CA SER A 208 -2.21 2.00 13.16
C SER A 208 -2.17 3.05 12.06
N TYR A 209 -2.55 4.28 12.38
CA TYR A 209 -2.35 5.43 11.50
C TYR A 209 -1.78 6.63 12.25
N PHE A 210 -1.09 7.50 11.54
CA PHE A 210 -0.61 8.79 12.04
C PHE A 210 -0.66 9.87 10.94
N THR A 211 -0.83 11.13 11.35
CA THR A 211 -0.73 12.30 10.47
C THR A 211 0.64 12.96 10.60
N SER A 212 0.97 13.89 9.70
CA SER A 212 2.28 14.56 9.61
C SER A 212 2.65 15.44 10.81
N GLY A 213 1.80 15.55 11.83
CA GLY A 213 2.04 16.40 13.00
C GLY A 213 2.12 17.89 12.66
N SER A 214 1.58 18.32 11.51
CA SER A 214 1.40 19.74 11.25
C SER A 214 0.49 20.33 12.35
N SER A 215 0.76 21.55 12.81
CA SER A 215 0.11 22.18 13.99
C SER A 215 -1.42 22.30 13.95
N ARG A 216 -2.08 21.81 12.89
CA ARG A 216 -3.53 21.79 12.70
C ARG A 216 -4.14 20.38 12.67
N ILE A 217 -3.35 19.32 12.43
CA ILE A 217 -3.82 17.92 12.39
C ILE A 217 -2.72 17.02 12.99
N ASP A 218 -2.88 16.69 14.27
CA ASP A 218 -2.02 15.75 14.98
C ASP A 218 -2.90 14.62 15.53
N LEU A 219 -3.19 13.65 14.67
CA LEU A 219 -4.07 12.52 14.97
C LEU A 219 -3.33 11.22 14.75
N SER A 220 -3.58 10.27 15.63
CA SER A 220 -3.14 8.90 15.46
C SER A 220 -4.20 7.93 15.98
N GLY A 221 -4.26 6.74 15.40
CA GLY A 221 -5.10 5.64 15.87
C GLY A 221 -4.38 4.29 15.88
N VAL A 222 -4.81 3.38 16.75
CA VAL A 222 -4.31 1.99 16.86
C VAL A 222 -5.50 1.05 17.06
N SER A 223 -5.37 -0.16 16.53
CA SER A 223 -6.41 -1.19 16.62
C SER A 223 -6.36 -2.04 17.88
N ASN A 224 -5.22 -2.10 18.57
CA ASN A 224 -4.98 -3.00 19.70
C ASN A 224 -5.34 -2.43 21.08
N HIS A 225 -5.66 -1.14 21.17
CA HIS A 225 -6.08 -0.49 22.41
C HIS A 225 -7.50 0.08 22.32
N LYS A 226 -8.24 0.05 23.44
CA LYS A 226 -9.57 0.70 23.54
C LYS A 226 -9.44 2.19 23.80
N SER A 227 -8.37 2.60 24.49
CA SER A 227 -8.05 3.98 24.80
C SER A 227 -6.59 4.14 25.21
N CYS A 228 -6.09 5.38 25.18
CA CYS A 228 -4.76 5.71 25.71
C CYS A 228 -4.64 5.75 27.22
N ALA A 229 -5.76 5.59 27.95
CA ALA A 229 -5.73 5.40 29.39
C ALA A 229 -5.21 4.00 29.77
N ASP A 230 -5.27 3.03 28.86
CA ASP A 230 -4.87 1.64 29.09
C ASP A 230 -3.36 1.41 28.93
N THR A 231 -2.65 2.37 28.32
CA THR A 231 -1.19 2.37 28.16
C THR A 231 -0.54 3.22 29.25
N GLN A 232 0.07 2.58 30.25
CA GLN A 232 0.85 3.25 31.30
C GLN A 232 2.03 4.04 30.69
N GLY A 233 1.83 5.33 30.42
CA GLY A 233 2.92 6.30 30.24
C GLY A 233 3.61 6.34 28.89
N ASP A 234 3.13 5.62 27.87
CA ASP A 234 3.75 5.65 26.54
C ASP A 234 3.13 6.74 25.66
N LYS A 235 3.95 7.71 25.22
CA LYS A 235 3.56 8.85 24.38
C LYS A 235 3.24 8.47 22.93
N THR A 236 3.20 7.18 22.64
CA THR A 236 2.95 6.57 21.34
C THR A 236 1.53 6.03 21.23
N CYS A 237 0.71 6.19 22.27
CA CYS A 237 -0.67 5.80 22.16
C CYS A 237 -1.45 6.75 21.26
N ALA A 238 -2.23 6.12 20.40
CA ALA A 238 -3.02 6.77 19.40
C ALA A 238 -4.41 7.05 19.98
N GLU A 239 -4.79 8.33 20.06
CA GLU A 239 -5.98 8.81 20.80
C GLU A 239 -7.30 8.18 20.35
N HIS A 240 -7.33 7.63 19.12
CA HIS A 240 -8.54 7.07 18.53
C HIS A 240 -8.46 5.53 18.35
N PRO A 241 -9.34 4.77 19.01
CA PRO A 241 -9.45 3.33 18.80
C PRO A 241 -9.92 3.02 17.38
N LEU A 242 -9.27 2.06 16.73
CA LEU A 242 -9.60 1.66 15.37
C LEU A 242 -10.43 0.38 15.32
N SER A 243 -11.58 0.45 14.64
CA SER A 243 -12.30 -0.73 14.17
C SER A 243 -11.73 -1.17 12.81
N THR A 244 -11.57 -2.48 12.61
CA THR A 244 -11.18 -3.04 11.32
C THR A 244 -12.38 -3.66 10.63
N THR A 245 -12.64 -3.31 9.38
CA THR A 245 -13.55 -4.09 8.53
C THR A 245 -12.74 -4.78 7.45
N ILE A 246 -12.87 -6.11 7.35
CA ILE A 246 -12.31 -6.90 6.26
C ILE A 246 -13.44 -7.19 5.27
N THR A 247 -13.20 -6.85 4.01
CA THR A 247 -14.08 -7.25 2.89
C THR A 247 -13.47 -8.47 2.21
N TYR A 248 -14.22 -9.56 2.19
CA TYR A 248 -13.79 -10.82 1.59
C TYR A 248 -14.05 -10.86 0.07
N PRO A 249 -13.40 -11.75 -0.68
CA PRO A 249 -13.62 -11.90 -2.12
C PRO A 249 -15.08 -12.19 -2.49
N ASN A 250 -15.81 -12.88 -1.62
CA ASN A 250 -17.25 -13.15 -1.76
C ASN A 250 -18.15 -11.92 -1.46
N GLY A 251 -17.56 -10.77 -1.14
CA GLY A 251 -18.26 -9.52 -0.82
C GLY A 251 -18.84 -9.45 0.59
N THR A 252 -18.64 -10.46 1.44
CA THR A 252 -19.02 -10.37 2.85
C THR A 252 -18.05 -9.51 3.63
N GLU A 253 -18.53 -8.92 4.72
CA GLU A 253 -17.72 -8.06 5.58
C GLU A 253 -17.70 -8.60 7.01
N ARG A 254 -16.52 -8.56 7.65
CA ARG A 254 -16.36 -8.85 9.07
C ARG A 254 -15.69 -7.66 9.75
N THR A 255 -16.37 -7.15 10.77
CA THR A 255 -15.87 -6.03 11.57
C THR A 255 -15.32 -6.50 12.90
N PHE A 256 -14.09 -6.11 13.20
CA PHE A 256 -13.41 -6.29 14.46
C PHE A 256 -13.40 -4.97 15.22
N GLN A 257 -13.91 -4.99 16.44
CA GLN A 257 -13.90 -3.83 17.32
C GLN A 257 -12.47 -3.60 17.86
N ALA A 258 -12.18 -2.36 18.24
CA ALA A 258 -10.90 -2.00 18.84
C ALA A 258 -10.62 -2.83 20.10
N ALA A 259 -9.37 -3.30 20.22
CA ALA A 259 -8.91 -4.23 21.26
C ALA A 259 -9.71 -5.55 21.38
N GLY A 260 -10.49 -5.92 20.37
CA GLY A 260 -11.06 -7.25 20.26
C GLY A 260 -10.09 -8.25 19.62
N ASP A 261 -10.41 -9.54 19.70
CA ASP A 261 -9.65 -10.60 19.04
C ASP A 261 -9.71 -10.42 17.52
N ARG A 262 -8.56 -10.13 16.90
CA ARG A 262 -8.40 -9.93 15.45
C ARG A 262 -7.88 -11.20 14.78
N LEU A 263 -8.46 -12.34 15.17
CA LEU A 263 -8.06 -13.66 14.72
C LEU A 263 -8.93 -14.10 13.54
N MET A 264 -8.25 -14.51 12.48
CA MET A 264 -8.86 -14.96 11.23
C MET A 264 -8.31 -16.33 10.87
N ARG A 265 -9.18 -17.35 10.79
CA ARG A 265 -8.77 -18.69 10.34
C ARG A 265 -8.82 -18.75 8.81
N LEU A 266 -7.77 -19.26 8.17
CA LEU A 266 -7.70 -19.28 6.70
C LEU A 266 -8.81 -20.12 6.06
N ARG A 267 -9.21 -21.22 6.69
CA ARG A 267 -10.28 -22.13 6.26
C ARG A 267 -11.63 -21.45 6.09
N ASP A 268 -11.94 -20.46 6.93
CA ASP A 268 -13.25 -19.81 6.92
C ASP A 268 -13.40 -18.86 5.70
N HIS A 269 -12.34 -18.70 4.90
CA HIS A 269 -12.19 -17.62 3.93
C HIS A 269 -11.62 -18.06 2.57
N SER A 270 -11.54 -19.36 2.31
CA SER A 270 -10.97 -19.96 1.10
C SER A 270 -11.99 -20.31 -0.01
N ASP A 271 -13.23 -19.80 0.08
CA ASP A 271 -14.33 -20.08 -0.87
C ASP A 271 -14.64 -18.89 -1.80
#